data_AF-A0AAW7PEY7-F1
#
_entry.id   AF-A0AAW7PEY7-F1
#
_cell.length_a   1.000
_cell.length_b   1.000
_cell.length_c   1.000
_cell.angle_alpha   90.00
_cell.angle_beta   90.00
_cell.angle_gamma   90.00
#
_symmetry.space_group_name_H-M   'P 1'
#
loop_
_entity.id
_entity.type
_entity.pdbx_description
1 polymer ?
#
loop_
_entity_poly.entity_id
_entity_poly.type
_entity_poly.pdbx_seq_one_letter_code
_entity_poly.pdbx_strand_id
1 'polypeptide(L)'
;MIMKKQPQKRFPRYRFWRNVGIITVSGLIGGVIGVLTGMFGSEKPIEIQSFFSTEVLYLGSAVLFLIVFMITMGLLMWGRKVHQKMLQIEDEDEAYHYDVQKKKLYGLATIFKGILILPYFLVVIFYSQLMSMDRPGTGNLFFIFGDFTMLYLFLILIALFFLSDIFFRKTFHLIYGKPIPRNANAKEVREFMMSMMDEAEKQISYEENYEIIIKLSNYILPFALIGIFLIGTFFHTDILLALVVVSLIYLYILVSQYKITKRYYKE
;
A
#
# COMPACT_ATOMS: atom_id res chain seq x y z
N MET A 1 17.55 42.74 30.77
CA MET A 1 16.33 41.91 31.00
C MET A 1 16.33 40.77 30.00
N ILE A 2 16.56 39.53 30.44
CA ILE A 2 16.60 38.35 29.56
C ILE A 2 15.21 37.70 29.59
N MET A 3 14.46 37.78 28.49
CA MET A 3 13.17 37.08 28.35
C MET A 3 13.43 35.57 28.25
N LYS A 4 13.15 34.83 29.33
CA LYS A 4 13.06 33.37 29.30
C LYS A 4 11.90 32.98 28.38
N LYS A 5 12.21 32.30 27.26
CA LYS A 5 11.21 31.62 26.42
C LYS A 5 10.45 30.62 27.29
N GLN A 6 9.14 30.79 27.44
CA GLN A 6 8.30 29.84 28.15
C GLN A 6 8.26 28.50 27.39
N PRO A 7 8.32 27.35 28.10
CA PRO A 7 8.21 26.05 27.45
C PRO A 7 6.82 25.92 26.82
N GLN A 8 6.80 25.69 25.51
CA GLN A 8 5.60 25.47 24.71
C GLN A 8 4.80 24.30 25.32
N LYS A 9 3.69 24.60 26.00
CA LYS A 9 2.78 23.60 26.58
C LYS A 9 2.24 22.71 25.45
N ARG A 10 2.87 21.54 25.23
CA ARG A 10 2.38 20.51 24.30
C ARG A 10 1.03 20.01 24.82
N PHE A 11 -0.05 20.31 24.09
CA PHE A 11 -1.42 19.97 24.43
C PHE A 11 -1.62 18.49 24.79
N PRO A 12 -2.50 18.14 25.76
CA PRO A 12 -2.81 16.75 26.14
C PRO A 12 -3.21 15.87 24.96
N ARG A 13 -3.95 16.47 24.00
CA ARG A 13 -4.38 15.85 22.75
C ARG A 13 -3.21 15.35 21.90
N TYR A 14 -2.10 16.09 21.82
CA TYR A 14 -0.91 15.66 21.08
C TYR A 14 -0.25 14.44 21.72
N ARG A 15 -0.18 14.41 23.05
CA ARG A 15 0.39 13.28 23.80
C ARG A 15 -0.47 12.02 23.65
N PHE A 16 -1.80 12.18 23.66
CA PHE A 16 -2.76 11.10 23.39
C PHE A 16 -2.60 10.51 21.98
N TRP A 17 -2.65 11.33 20.93
CA TRP A 17 -2.49 10.85 19.55
C TRP A 17 -1.12 10.24 19.26
N ARG A 18 -0.06 10.74 19.92
CA ARG A 18 1.28 10.14 19.85
C ARG A 18 1.29 8.73 20.46
N ASN A 19 0.68 8.55 21.63
CA ASN A 19 0.61 7.25 22.28
C ASN A 19 -0.24 6.26 21.49
N VAL A 20 -1.38 6.71 20.94
CA VAL A 20 -2.19 5.90 20.02
C VAL A 20 -1.36 5.48 18.80
N GLY A 21 -0.61 6.40 18.19
CA GLY A 21 0.28 6.09 17.07
C GLY A 21 1.37 5.06 17.44
N ILE A 22 1.98 5.17 18.62
CA ILE A 22 2.99 4.21 19.09
C ILE A 22 2.36 2.82 19.31
N ILE A 23 1.18 2.76 19.95
CA ILE A 23 0.46 1.50 20.20
C ILE A 23 0.07 0.83 18.88
N THR A 24 -0.39 1.59 17.89
CA THR A 24 -0.69 1.05 16.56
C THR A 24 0.57 0.51 15.90
N VAL A 25 1.69 1.24 15.93
CA VAL A 25 2.96 0.79 15.34
C VAL A 25 3.51 -0.45 16.05
N SER A 26 3.48 -0.50 17.38
CA SER A 26 3.93 -1.68 18.14
C SER A 26 2.99 -2.87 17.93
N GLY A 27 1.69 -2.65 17.81
CA GLY A 27 0.71 -3.69 17.47
C GLY A 27 0.91 -4.26 16.06
N LEU A 28 1.25 -3.40 15.09
CA LEU A 28 1.59 -3.84 13.72
C LEU A 28 2.87 -4.68 13.70
N ILE A 29 3.93 -4.21 14.37
CA ILE A 29 5.21 -4.93 14.44
C ILE A 29 5.03 -6.25 15.19
N GLY A 30 4.36 -6.23 16.35
CA GLY A 30 4.06 -7.44 17.13
C GLY A 30 3.16 -8.41 16.38
N GLY A 31 2.17 -7.92 15.63
CA GLY A 31 1.30 -8.73 14.79
C GLY A 31 2.04 -9.43 13.64
N VAL A 32 2.93 -8.71 12.94
CA VAL A 32 3.78 -9.31 11.90
C VAL A 32 4.68 -10.40 12.48
N ILE A 33 5.34 -10.13 13.61
CA ILE A 33 6.22 -11.11 14.28
C ILE A 33 5.42 -12.32 14.77
N GLY A 34 4.25 -12.13 15.38
CA GLY A 34 3.40 -13.22 15.87
C GLY A 34 2.94 -14.15 14.75
N VAL A 35 2.54 -13.61 13.60
CA VAL A 35 2.17 -14.42 12.43
C VAL A 35 3.37 -15.19 11.88
N LEU A 36 4.54 -14.54 11.75
CA LEU A 36 5.75 -15.21 11.29
C LEU A 36 6.18 -16.35 12.22
N THR A 37 6.17 -16.14 13.54
CA THR A 37 6.48 -17.19 14.52
C THR A 37 5.48 -18.35 14.46
N GLY A 38 4.19 -18.08 14.22
CA GLY A 38 3.18 -19.13 14.02
C GLY A 38 3.39 -19.95 12.74
N MET A 39 3.85 -19.32 11.66
CA MET A 39 4.13 -19.99 10.38
C MET A 39 5.41 -20.82 10.39
N PHE A 40 6.47 -20.36 11.07
CA PHE A 40 7.79 -21.01 11.08
C PHE A 40 8.08 -21.82 12.36
N GLY A 41 7.25 -21.73 13.38
CA GLY A 41 7.42 -22.43 14.66
C GLY A 41 6.80 -23.83 14.72
N SER A 42 6.22 -24.34 13.63
CA SER A 42 5.67 -25.69 13.59
C SER A 42 6.76 -26.70 13.23
N GLU A 43 6.95 -27.73 14.06
CA GLU A 43 7.99 -28.78 13.94
C GLU A 43 7.85 -29.70 12.71
N LYS A 44 7.04 -29.33 11.71
CA LYS A 44 6.79 -30.16 10.52
C LYS A 44 7.73 -29.79 9.37
N PRO A 45 8.26 -30.77 8.62
CA PRO A 45 9.04 -30.49 7.43
C PRO A 45 8.22 -29.65 6.45
N ILE A 46 8.84 -28.60 5.93
CA ILE A 46 8.19 -27.64 5.04
C ILE A 46 7.96 -28.31 3.68
N GLU A 47 6.77 -28.86 3.46
CA GLU A 47 6.36 -29.39 2.17
C GLU A 47 5.89 -28.26 1.25
N ILE A 48 6.36 -28.22 -0.01
CA ILE A 48 6.05 -27.15 -0.97
C ILE A 48 4.54 -27.02 -1.21
N GLN A 49 3.78 -28.11 -1.13
CA GLN A 49 2.32 -28.11 -1.26
C GLN A 49 1.60 -27.37 -0.13
N SER A 50 2.17 -27.34 1.08
CA SER A 50 1.56 -26.65 2.24
C SER A 50 1.55 -25.12 2.08
N PHE A 51 2.48 -24.54 1.29
CA PHE A 51 2.53 -23.10 1.02
C PHE A 51 1.35 -22.58 0.21
N PHE A 52 0.71 -23.42 -0.59
CA PHE A 52 -0.45 -23.04 -1.40
C PHE A 52 -1.79 -23.32 -0.71
N SER A 53 -1.78 -23.70 0.56
CA SER A 53 -3.01 -23.81 1.35
C SER A 53 -3.65 -22.43 1.53
N THR A 54 -4.98 -22.36 1.48
CA THR A 54 -5.75 -21.11 1.62
C THR A 54 -5.41 -20.35 2.91
N GLU A 55 -5.10 -21.06 3.99
CA GLU A 55 -4.68 -20.49 5.28
C GLU A 55 -3.32 -19.79 5.18
N VAL A 56 -2.33 -20.46 4.59
CA VAL A 56 -0.99 -19.88 4.39
C VAL A 56 -1.05 -18.71 3.41
N LEU A 57 -1.86 -18.80 2.35
CA LEU A 57 -2.07 -17.71 1.41
C LEU A 57 -2.77 -16.50 2.08
N TYR A 58 -3.76 -16.73 2.95
CA TYR A 58 -4.38 -15.69 3.76
C TYR A 58 -3.35 -15.02 4.70
N LEU A 59 -2.64 -15.78 5.52
CA LEU A 59 -1.63 -15.23 6.44
C LEU A 59 -0.49 -14.53 5.70
N GLY A 60 -0.01 -15.12 4.60
CA GLY A 60 1.01 -14.51 3.74
C GLY A 60 0.56 -13.19 3.13
N SER A 61 -0.69 -13.12 2.66
CA SER A 61 -1.27 -11.88 2.15
C SER A 61 -1.45 -10.81 3.24
N ALA A 62 -1.81 -11.21 4.46
CA ALA A 62 -1.91 -10.32 5.62
C ALA A 62 -0.53 -9.75 6.00
N VAL A 63 0.51 -10.58 6.06
CA VAL A 63 1.89 -10.11 6.32
C VAL A 63 2.35 -9.15 5.22
N LEU A 64 2.11 -9.48 3.95
CA LEU A 64 2.46 -8.61 2.82
C LEU A 64 1.73 -7.26 2.91
N PHE A 65 0.43 -7.27 3.24
CA PHE A 65 -0.35 -6.06 3.49
C PHE A 65 0.31 -5.19 4.58
N LEU A 66 0.67 -5.78 5.73
CA LEU A 66 1.25 -5.05 6.85
C LEU A 66 2.60 -4.41 6.49
N ILE A 67 3.45 -5.13 5.76
CA ILE A 67 4.75 -4.61 5.29
C ILE A 67 4.54 -3.41 4.37
N VAL A 68 3.70 -3.56 3.34
CA VAL A 68 3.43 -2.48 2.37
C VAL A 68 2.72 -1.30 3.05
N PHE A 69 1.85 -1.57 4.02
CA PHE A 69 1.19 -0.54 4.82
C PHE A 69 2.21 0.28 5.62
N MET A 70 3.16 -0.38 6.30
CA MET A 70 4.22 0.31 7.05
C MET A 70 5.07 1.19 6.13
N ILE A 71 5.46 0.69 4.94
CA ILE A 71 6.22 1.47 3.96
C ILE A 71 5.42 2.69 3.50
N THR A 72 4.15 2.50 3.12
CA THR A 72 3.26 3.58 2.67
C THR A 72 3.12 4.66 3.73
N MET A 73 2.87 4.28 4.98
CA MET A 73 2.76 5.20 6.11
C MET A 73 4.08 5.90 6.40
N GLY A 74 5.21 5.19 6.32
CA GLY A 74 6.55 5.74 6.48
C GLY A 74 6.85 6.85 5.46
N LEU A 75 6.57 6.60 4.18
CA LEU A 75 6.75 7.58 3.10
C LEU A 75 5.84 8.81 3.30
N LEU A 76 4.57 8.61 3.65
CA LEU A 76 3.65 9.72 3.93
C LEU A 76 4.08 10.56 5.13
N MET A 77 4.53 9.93 6.22
CA MET A 77 5.05 10.64 7.40
C MET A 77 6.33 11.40 7.08
N TRP A 78 7.22 10.80 6.29
CA TRP A 78 8.44 11.48 5.86
C TRP A 78 8.14 12.70 4.99
N GLY A 79 7.25 12.56 3.99
CA GLY A 79 6.83 13.70 3.16
C GLY A 79 6.24 14.85 3.99
N ARG A 80 5.44 14.56 5.02
CA ARG A 80 4.93 15.59 5.95
C ARG A 80 6.04 16.24 6.78
N LYS A 81 7.02 15.47 7.24
CA LYS A 81 8.18 16.00 7.99
C LYS A 81 9.01 16.94 7.12
N VAL A 82 9.22 16.57 5.85
CA VAL A 82 9.88 17.42 4.84
C VAL A 82 9.09 18.70 4.61
N HIS A 83 7.77 18.61 4.44
CA HIS A 83 6.90 19.78 4.33
C HIS A 83 7.01 20.73 5.53
N GLN A 84 7.08 20.20 6.75
CA GLN A 84 7.25 21.02 7.95
C GLN A 84 8.62 21.72 8.02
N LYS A 85 9.68 21.09 7.50
CA LYS A 85 11.00 21.71 7.40
C LYS A 85 11.01 22.83 6.37
N MET A 86 10.39 22.60 5.20
CA MET A 86 10.23 23.61 4.15
C MET A 86 9.61 24.90 4.69
N LEU A 87 8.58 24.80 5.53
CA LEU A 87 7.90 25.96 6.14
C LEU A 87 8.75 26.75 7.15
N GLN A 88 9.90 26.22 7.58
CA GLN A 88 10.79 26.86 8.56
C GLN A 88 12.02 27.49 7.92
N ILE A 89 12.23 27.25 6.63
CA ILE A 89 13.36 27.75 5.86
C ILE A 89 12.95 29.08 5.25
N GLU A 90 13.78 30.10 5.45
CA GLU A 90 13.57 31.46 4.94
C GLU A 90 14.19 31.65 3.55
N ASP A 91 15.19 30.84 3.21
CA ASP A 91 15.83 30.78 1.89
C ASP A 91 14.89 30.10 0.86
N GLU A 92 14.54 30.84 -0.19
CA GLU A 92 13.62 30.36 -1.23
C GLU A 92 14.21 29.20 -2.06
N ASP A 93 15.51 29.23 -2.34
CA ASP A 93 16.18 28.20 -3.14
C ASP A 93 16.26 26.88 -2.37
N GLU A 94 16.61 26.95 -1.08
CA GLU A 94 16.62 25.77 -0.21
C GLU A 94 15.18 25.24 0.00
N ALA A 95 14.20 26.13 0.17
CA ALA A 95 12.79 25.73 0.29
C ALA A 95 12.27 25.01 -0.98
N TYR A 96 12.73 25.42 -2.17
CA TYR A 96 12.38 24.77 -3.43
C TYR A 96 12.86 23.31 -3.48
N HIS A 97 14.09 23.02 -3.10
CA HIS A 97 14.61 21.64 -3.05
C HIS A 97 13.77 20.75 -2.13
N TYR A 98 13.34 21.27 -0.98
CA TYR A 98 12.45 20.52 -0.07
C TYR A 98 11.03 20.34 -0.64
N ASP A 99 10.52 21.27 -1.45
CA ASP A 99 9.25 21.10 -2.17
C ASP A 99 9.29 19.93 -3.15
N VAL A 100 10.37 19.88 -3.95
CA VAL A 100 10.64 18.80 -4.92
C VAL A 100 10.76 17.46 -4.19
N GLN A 101 11.55 17.38 -3.12
CA GLN A 101 11.69 16.16 -2.31
C GLN A 101 10.37 15.70 -1.69
N LYS A 102 9.57 16.64 -1.16
CA LYS A 102 8.24 16.34 -0.59
C LYS A 102 7.32 15.72 -1.63
N LYS A 103 7.25 16.31 -2.83
CA LYS A 103 6.43 15.81 -3.94
C LYS A 103 6.92 14.44 -4.43
N LYS A 104 8.24 14.24 -4.54
CA LYS A 104 8.85 12.94 -4.85
C LYS A 104 8.44 11.85 -3.86
N LEU A 105 8.57 12.10 -2.55
CA LEU A 105 8.16 11.16 -1.50
C LEU A 105 6.66 10.83 -1.57
N TYR A 106 5.83 11.82 -1.91
CA TYR A 106 4.41 11.62 -2.10
C TYR A 106 4.07 10.81 -3.36
N GLY A 107 4.78 11.03 -4.47
CA GLY A 107 4.70 10.20 -5.67
C GLY A 107 5.03 8.73 -5.36
N LEU A 108 6.12 8.49 -4.61
CA LEU A 108 6.47 7.14 -4.14
C LEU A 108 5.38 6.54 -3.25
N ALA A 109 4.85 7.31 -2.29
CA ALA A 109 3.76 6.87 -1.43
C ALA A 109 2.49 6.50 -2.22
N THR A 110 2.23 7.20 -3.33
CA THR A 110 1.10 6.91 -4.23
C THR A 110 1.27 5.55 -4.90
N ILE A 111 2.47 5.22 -5.36
CA ILE A 111 2.80 3.91 -5.96
C ILE A 111 2.65 2.80 -4.92
N PHE A 112 3.25 2.96 -3.72
CA PHE A 112 3.14 1.96 -2.65
C PHE A 112 1.70 1.80 -2.14
N LYS A 113 0.90 2.88 -2.09
CA LYS A 113 -0.54 2.78 -1.83
C LYS A 113 -1.25 1.97 -2.92
N GLY A 114 -0.88 2.15 -4.19
CA GLY A 114 -1.35 1.31 -5.28
C GLY A 114 -1.01 -0.16 -5.05
N ILE A 115 0.24 -0.46 -4.65
CA ILE A 115 0.69 -1.82 -4.34
C ILE A 115 -0.10 -2.40 -3.16
N LEU A 116 -0.43 -1.59 -2.14
CA LEU A 116 -1.18 -2.01 -0.95
C LEU A 116 -2.57 -2.57 -1.27
N ILE A 117 -3.18 -2.14 -2.37
CA ILE A 117 -4.50 -2.63 -2.82
C ILE A 117 -4.44 -4.12 -3.17
N LEU A 118 -3.32 -4.60 -3.71
CA LEU A 118 -3.15 -6.00 -4.13
C LEU A 118 -3.27 -6.97 -2.94
N PRO A 119 -2.44 -6.91 -1.89
CA PRO A 119 -2.58 -7.81 -0.76
C PRO A 119 -3.90 -7.61 -0.01
N TYR A 120 -4.48 -6.39 -0.02
CA TYR A 120 -5.82 -6.17 0.54
C TYR A 120 -6.87 -7.04 -0.14
N PHE A 121 -6.91 -7.07 -1.48
CA PHE A 121 -7.85 -7.93 -2.21
C PHE A 121 -7.53 -9.42 -2.02
N LEU A 122 -6.25 -9.81 -1.96
CA LEU A 122 -5.88 -11.20 -1.66
C LEU A 122 -6.39 -11.65 -0.28
N VAL A 123 -6.23 -10.80 0.75
CA VAL A 123 -6.78 -11.04 2.09
C VAL A 123 -8.29 -11.27 2.03
N VAL A 124 -9.03 -10.42 1.30
CA VAL A 124 -10.49 -10.56 1.13
C VAL A 124 -10.84 -11.88 0.44
N ILE A 125 -10.19 -12.20 -0.68
CA ILE A 125 -10.47 -13.39 -1.47
C ILE A 125 -10.18 -14.67 -0.66
N PHE A 126 -9.01 -14.78 -0.03
CA PHE A 126 -8.64 -15.96 0.73
C PHE A 126 -9.44 -16.11 2.02
N TYR A 127 -9.82 -15.00 2.67
CA TYR A 127 -10.74 -15.04 3.81
C TYR A 127 -12.12 -15.57 3.40
N SER A 128 -12.68 -15.08 2.30
CA SER A 128 -13.96 -15.56 1.78
C SER A 128 -13.91 -17.04 1.39
N GLN A 129 -12.82 -17.50 0.77
CA GLN A 129 -12.63 -18.92 0.47
C GLN A 129 -12.54 -19.78 1.74
N LEU A 130 -11.81 -19.30 2.75
CA LEU A 130 -11.67 -19.98 4.04
C LEU A 130 -13.02 -20.12 4.77
N MET A 131 -13.89 -19.11 4.67
CA MET A 131 -15.24 -19.13 5.28
C MET A 131 -16.27 -19.90 4.46
N SER A 132 -16.10 -20.01 3.13
CA SER A 132 -17.02 -20.75 2.25
C SER A 132 -16.80 -22.27 2.27
N MET A 133 -15.64 -22.73 2.76
CA MET A 133 -15.39 -24.16 2.93
C MET A 133 -16.14 -24.64 4.18
N ASP A 134 -17.30 -25.28 4.01
CA ASP A 134 -17.91 -26.12 5.05
C ASP A 134 -16.86 -27.13 5.52
N ARG A 135 -16.35 -26.98 6.76
CA ARG A 135 -15.28 -27.84 7.27
C ARG A 135 -15.72 -28.65 8.49
N PRO A 136 -16.02 -29.95 8.31
CA PRO A 136 -15.79 -30.93 9.35
C PRO A 136 -14.29 -31.24 9.40
N GLY A 137 -13.60 -30.85 10.49
CA GLY A 137 -12.33 -31.48 10.88
C GLY A 137 -11.01 -30.78 10.51
N THR A 138 -10.77 -29.55 10.96
CA THR A 138 -9.40 -28.97 10.99
C THR A 138 -8.93 -28.72 12.43
N GLY A 139 -8.72 -29.81 13.16
CA GLY A 139 -8.35 -29.80 14.58
C GLY A 139 -6.91 -29.40 14.93
N ASN A 140 -6.09 -28.87 14.00
CA ASN A 140 -4.65 -28.66 14.26
C ASN A 140 -4.14 -27.20 14.18
N LEU A 141 -4.84 -26.26 13.53
CA LEU A 141 -4.48 -24.82 13.58
C LEU A 141 -5.53 -23.96 14.29
N PHE A 142 -6.61 -24.58 14.76
CA PHE A 142 -7.56 -23.97 15.68
C PHE A 142 -6.93 -23.59 17.03
N PHE A 143 -5.77 -24.18 17.34
CA PHE A 143 -5.08 -24.03 18.62
C PHE A 143 -4.40 -22.67 18.81
N ILE A 144 -4.02 -21.96 17.74
CA ILE A 144 -3.26 -20.70 17.86
C ILE A 144 -4.18 -19.46 17.84
N PHE A 145 -5.29 -19.51 17.08
CA PHE A 145 -6.08 -18.32 16.75
C PHE A 145 -7.58 -18.59 16.59
N GLY A 146 -8.19 -19.53 17.33
CA GLY A 146 -9.58 -20.02 17.17
C GLY A 146 -10.63 -19.06 16.58
N ASP A 147 -11.60 -19.57 15.81
CA ASP A 147 -12.65 -18.89 15.01
C ASP A 147 -12.68 -17.36 14.96
N PHE A 148 -12.86 -16.71 16.11
CA PHE A 148 -12.95 -15.26 16.23
C PHE A 148 -11.68 -14.50 15.85
N THR A 149 -10.48 -15.08 16.04
CA THR A 149 -9.22 -14.34 15.85
C THR A 149 -8.91 -14.06 14.38
N MET A 150 -9.30 -14.96 13.47
CA MET A 150 -9.16 -14.73 12.02
C MET A 150 -10.08 -13.61 11.53
N LEU A 151 -11.31 -13.55 12.08
CA LEU A 151 -12.25 -12.46 11.84
C LEU A 151 -11.73 -11.13 12.40
N TYR A 152 -11.16 -11.12 13.62
CA TYR A 152 -10.56 -9.90 14.18
C TYR A 152 -9.39 -9.39 13.33
N LEU A 153 -8.51 -10.29 12.85
CA LEU A 153 -7.43 -9.93 11.95
C LEU A 153 -7.98 -9.30 10.66
N PHE A 154 -8.98 -9.92 10.05
CA PHE A 154 -9.64 -9.39 8.85
C PHE A 154 -10.21 -7.99 9.05
N LEU A 155 -10.95 -7.77 10.15
CA LEU A 155 -11.52 -6.47 10.50
C LEU A 155 -10.44 -5.41 10.76
N ILE A 156 -9.34 -5.78 11.43
CA ILE A 156 -8.20 -4.88 11.67
C ILE A 156 -7.57 -4.46 10.33
N LEU A 157 -7.35 -5.39 9.41
CA LEU A 157 -6.76 -5.10 8.10
C LEU A 157 -7.67 -4.16 7.28
N ILE A 158 -9.00 -4.35 7.34
CA ILE A 158 -9.96 -3.41 6.75
C ILE A 158 -9.83 -2.02 7.36
N ALA A 159 -9.79 -1.92 8.69
CA ALA A 159 -9.64 -0.64 9.37
C ALA A 159 -8.33 0.08 9.00
N LEU A 160 -7.23 -0.67 8.88
CA LEU A 160 -5.93 -0.15 8.44
C LEU A 160 -5.96 0.32 6.98
N PHE A 161 -6.66 -0.38 6.10
CA PHE A 161 -6.82 0.03 4.70
C PHE A 161 -7.51 1.40 4.60
N PHE A 162 -8.63 1.59 5.31
CA PHE A 162 -9.30 2.89 5.38
C PHE A 162 -8.43 3.97 6.05
N LEU A 163 -7.69 3.60 7.09
CA LEU A 163 -6.75 4.51 7.74
C LEU A 163 -5.70 5.04 6.77
N SER A 164 -5.13 4.17 5.92
CA SER A 164 -4.19 4.53 4.87
C SER A 164 -4.80 5.56 3.90
N ASP A 165 -6.04 5.35 3.44
CA ASP A 165 -6.72 6.28 2.53
C ASP A 165 -6.94 7.66 3.17
N ILE A 166 -7.39 7.69 4.43
CA ILE A 166 -7.57 8.94 5.19
C ILE A 166 -6.25 9.69 5.32
N PHE A 167 -5.16 8.99 5.67
CA PHE A 167 -3.84 9.59 5.78
C PHE A 167 -3.34 10.11 4.45
N PHE A 168 -3.50 9.34 3.37
CA PHE A 168 -3.11 9.73 2.03
C PHE A 168 -3.80 11.03 1.60
N ARG A 169 -5.13 11.12 1.75
CA ARG A 169 -5.90 12.32 1.39
C ARG A 169 -5.51 13.54 2.23
N LYS A 170 -5.25 13.34 3.53
CA LYS A 170 -4.74 14.42 4.40
C LYS A 170 -3.36 14.90 3.95
N THR A 171 -2.49 13.99 3.54
CA THR A 171 -1.15 14.36 3.03
C THR A 171 -1.26 15.10 1.70
N PHE A 172 -2.14 14.65 0.79
CA PHE A 172 -2.41 15.37 -0.46
C PHE A 172 -2.82 16.82 -0.20
N HIS A 173 -3.80 17.02 0.67
CA HIS A 173 -4.29 18.36 1.03
C HIS A 173 -3.18 19.25 1.61
N LEU A 174 -2.25 18.69 2.39
CA LEU A 174 -1.10 19.42 2.92
C LEU A 174 -0.10 19.81 1.82
N ILE A 175 0.16 18.92 0.86
CA ILE A 175 1.16 19.14 -0.19
C ILE A 175 0.67 20.11 -1.25
N TYR A 176 -0.60 19.99 -1.64
CA TYR A 176 -1.18 20.66 -2.79
C TYR A 176 -2.18 21.76 -2.42
N GLY A 177 -2.49 21.94 -1.13
CA GLY A 177 -3.40 22.98 -0.65
C GLY A 177 -4.88 22.77 -1.01
N LYS A 178 -5.23 21.70 -1.74
CA LYS A 178 -6.60 21.38 -2.16
C LYS A 178 -6.96 19.95 -1.79
N PRO A 179 -8.20 19.67 -1.36
CA PRO A 179 -8.64 18.30 -1.08
C PRO A 179 -8.89 17.53 -2.39
N ILE A 180 -8.63 16.22 -2.38
CA ILE A 180 -9.01 15.34 -3.48
C ILE A 180 -10.55 15.29 -3.55
N PRO A 181 -11.16 15.54 -4.72
CA PRO A 181 -12.62 15.47 -4.87
C PRO A 181 -13.13 14.07 -4.54
N ARG A 182 -14.23 13.97 -3.77
CA ARG A 182 -14.74 12.70 -3.25
C ARG A 182 -15.71 11.96 -4.18
N ASN A 183 -16.35 12.67 -5.13
CA ASN A 183 -17.35 12.13 -6.05
C ASN A 183 -17.18 12.68 -7.47
N ALA A 184 -15.93 12.82 -7.93
CA ALA A 184 -15.64 13.33 -9.27
C ALA A 184 -15.58 12.20 -10.30
N ASN A 185 -16.02 12.48 -11.53
CA ASN A 185 -15.86 11.55 -12.64
C ASN A 185 -14.36 11.39 -13.00
N ALA A 186 -13.98 10.31 -13.70
CA ALA A 186 -12.60 10.07 -14.12
C ALA A 186 -12.00 11.25 -14.92
N LYS A 187 -12.81 11.92 -15.75
CA LYS A 187 -12.40 13.13 -16.47
C LYS A 187 -12.10 14.29 -15.53
N GLU A 188 -12.95 14.54 -14.54
CA GLU A 188 -12.77 15.61 -13.56
C GLU A 188 -11.59 15.34 -12.62
N VAL A 189 -11.42 14.08 -12.19
CA VAL A 189 -10.23 13.66 -11.41
C VAL A 189 -8.97 13.87 -12.23
N ARG A 190 -8.99 13.52 -13.53
CA ARG A 190 -7.85 13.77 -14.42
C ARG A 190 -7.55 15.26 -14.54
N GLU A 191 -8.55 16.09 -14.84
CA GLU A 191 -8.37 17.54 -14.96
C GLU A 191 -7.86 18.16 -13.65
N PHE A 192 -8.40 17.71 -12.51
CA PHE A 192 -7.93 18.11 -11.19
C PHE A 192 -6.47 17.73 -10.94
N MET A 193 -6.10 16.47 -11.15
CA MET A 193 -4.72 16.01 -10.95
C MET A 193 -3.75 16.73 -11.90
N MET A 194 -4.14 16.91 -13.16
CA MET A 194 -3.38 17.69 -14.13
C MET A 194 -3.24 19.15 -13.69
N SER A 195 -4.24 19.75 -13.05
CA SER A 195 -4.12 21.13 -12.53
C SER A 195 -3.07 21.28 -11.42
N MET A 196 -2.65 20.18 -10.78
CA MET A 196 -1.63 20.18 -9.74
C MET A 196 -0.21 19.89 -10.26
N MET A 197 -0.09 19.54 -11.53
CA MET A 197 1.17 19.19 -12.20
C MET A 197 1.64 20.36 -13.08
N ASP A 198 2.95 20.56 -13.18
CA ASP A 198 3.50 21.50 -14.15
C ASP A 198 3.52 20.89 -15.57
N GLU A 199 3.92 21.69 -16.57
CA GLU A 199 3.90 21.26 -17.97
C GLU A 199 4.89 20.13 -18.27
N ALA A 200 6.06 20.12 -17.63
CA ALA A 200 7.06 19.08 -17.82
C ALA A 200 6.61 17.74 -17.22
N GLU A 201 6.04 17.76 -16.00
CA GLU A 201 5.49 16.59 -15.32
C GLU A 201 4.33 16.01 -16.13
N LYS A 202 3.46 16.87 -16.71
CA LYS A 202 2.39 16.44 -17.61
C LYS A 202 2.93 15.74 -18.84
N GLN A 203 3.89 16.34 -19.53
CA GLN A 203 4.44 15.77 -20.76
C GLN A 203 5.08 14.40 -20.51
N ILE A 204 5.88 14.27 -19.44
CA ILE A 204 6.46 12.99 -19.03
C ILE A 204 5.36 11.97 -18.68
N SER A 205 4.34 12.40 -17.93
CA SER A 205 3.22 11.53 -17.57
C SER A 205 2.46 11.03 -18.81
N TYR A 206 2.22 11.88 -19.81
CA TYR A 206 1.58 11.47 -21.06
C TYR A 206 2.44 10.48 -21.85
N GLU A 207 3.74 10.75 -22.00
CA GLU A 207 4.66 9.89 -22.73
C GLU A 207 4.76 8.49 -22.10
N GLU A 208 5.05 8.43 -20.79
CA GLU A 208 5.22 7.17 -20.07
C GLU A 208 3.90 6.40 -19.97
N ASN A 209 2.77 7.06 -19.70
CA ASN A 209 1.47 6.37 -19.66
C ASN A 209 1.06 5.83 -21.03
N TYR A 210 1.36 6.56 -22.11
CA TYR A 210 1.09 6.09 -23.46
C TYR A 210 1.95 4.87 -23.81
N GLU A 211 3.23 4.88 -23.45
CA GLU A 211 4.12 3.73 -23.61
C GLU A 211 3.62 2.50 -22.82
N ILE A 212 3.17 2.71 -21.58
CA ILE A 212 2.58 1.66 -20.75
C ILE A 212 1.36 1.04 -21.45
N ILE A 213 0.46 1.86 -21.99
CA ILE A 213 -0.75 1.39 -22.69
C ILE A 213 -0.38 0.54 -23.91
N ILE A 214 0.57 1.01 -24.74
CA ILE A 214 1.01 0.25 -25.92
C ILE A 214 1.63 -1.08 -25.52
N LYS A 215 2.53 -1.10 -24.51
CA LYS A 215 3.18 -2.32 -24.04
C LYS A 215 2.17 -3.30 -23.44
N LEU A 216 1.23 -2.78 -22.65
CA LEU A 216 0.20 -3.57 -22.01
C LEU A 216 -0.72 -4.23 -23.04
N SER A 217 -1.22 -3.46 -24.00
CA SER A 217 -2.17 -3.93 -25.02
C SER A 217 -1.53 -4.90 -26.02
N ASN A 218 -0.34 -4.61 -26.52
CA ASN A 218 0.23 -5.34 -27.66
C ASN A 218 1.13 -6.51 -27.26
N TYR A 219 1.65 -6.50 -26.02
CA TYR A 219 2.57 -7.55 -25.57
C TYR A 219 2.05 -8.23 -24.31
N ILE A 220 1.89 -7.49 -23.22
CA ILE A 220 1.67 -8.11 -21.90
C ILE A 220 0.35 -8.86 -21.84
N LEU A 221 -0.77 -8.26 -22.26
CA LEU A 221 -2.07 -8.90 -22.23
C LEU A 221 -2.13 -10.13 -23.16
N PRO A 222 -1.72 -10.08 -24.43
CA PRO A 222 -1.66 -11.26 -25.28
C PRO A 222 -0.83 -12.41 -24.69
N PHE A 223 0.38 -12.14 -24.20
CA PHE A 223 1.23 -13.17 -23.59
C PHE A 223 0.62 -13.73 -22.30
N ALA A 224 0.03 -12.87 -21.46
CA ALA A 224 -0.65 -13.27 -20.25
C ALA A 224 -1.83 -14.23 -20.54
N LEU A 225 -2.64 -13.92 -21.55
CA LEU A 225 -3.77 -14.76 -21.94
C LEU A 225 -3.33 -16.13 -22.45
N ILE A 226 -2.31 -16.18 -23.31
CA ILE A 226 -1.73 -17.44 -23.79
C ILE A 226 -1.16 -18.25 -22.61
N GLY A 227 -0.46 -17.59 -21.69
CA GLY A 227 0.10 -18.22 -20.49
C GLY A 227 -0.98 -18.83 -19.59
N ILE A 228 -2.07 -18.10 -19.30
CA ILE A 228 -3.20 -18.62 -18.53
C ILE A 228 -3.82 -19.82 -19.25
N PHE A 229 -4.04 -19.72 -20.57
CA PHE A 229 -4.65 -20.80 -21.34
C PHE A 229 -3.81 -22.09 -21.31
N LEU A 230 -2.51 -21.99 -21.59
CA LEU A 230 -1.61 -23.15 -21.57
C LEU A 230 -1.55 -23.77 -20.18
N ILE A 231 -1.23 -23.00 -19.14
CA ILE A 231 -1.08 -23.55 -17.79
C ILE A 231 -2.44 -24.08 -17.28
N GLY A 232 -3.54 -23.38 -17.54
CA GLY A 232 -4.88 -23.82 -17.15
C GLY A 232 -5.29 -25.15 -17.79
N THR A 233 -4.94 -25.38 -19.07
CA THR A 233 -5.22 -26.65 -19.75
C THR A 233 -4.34 -27.80 -19.28
N PHE A 234 -3.05 -27.57 -19.01
CA PHE A 234 -2.13 -28.62 -18.56
C PHE A 234 -2.26 -29.00 -17.09
N PHE A 235 -2.62 -28.04 -16.22
CA PHE A 235 -2.60 -28.22 -14.76
C PHE A 235 -4.00 -28.17 -14.12
N HIS A 236 -5.06 -28.10 -14.93
CA HIS A 236 -6.47 -28.01 -14.48
C HIS A 236 -6.66 -27.03 -13.30
N THR A 237 -6.01 -25.87 -13.39
CA THR A 237 -5.91 -24.93 -12.26
C THR A 237 -6.93 -23.82 -12.39
N ASP A 238 -7.84 -23.70 -11.41
CA ASP A 238 -9.11 -22.97 -11.56
C ASP A 238 -9.02 -21.44 -11.38
N ILE A 239 -8.33 -20.93 -10.34
CA ILE A 239 -8.47 -19.51 -9.95
C ILE A 239 -7.18 -18.83 -9.47
N LEU A 240 -6.26 -19.57 -8.84
CA LEU A 240 -5.00 -19.02 -8.32
C LEU A 240 -4.11 -18.49 -9.45
N LEU A 241 -4.07 -19.20 -10.57
CA LEU A 241 -3.30 -18.81 -11.75
C LEU A 241 -3.78 -17.46 -12.31
N ALA A 242 -5.10 -17.29 -12.44
CA ALA A 242 -5.69 -16.04 -12.91
C ALA A 242 -5.36 -14.89 -11.95
N LEU A 243 -5.43 -15.12 -10.63
CA LEU A 243 -5.05 -14.12 -9.62
C LEU A 243 -3.58 -13.71 -9.72
N VAL A 244 -2.67 -14.66 -9.94
CA VAL A 244 -1.23 -14.37 -10.13
C VAL A 244 -1.03 -13.49 -11.35
N VAL A 245 -1.63 -13.84 -12.49
CA VAL A 245 -1.44 -13.10 -13.74
C VAL A 245 -2.03 -11.69 -13.65
N VAL A 246 -3.24 -11.54 -13.11
CA VAL A 246 -3.83 -10.21 -12.86
C VAL A 246 -2.97 -9.38 -11.90
N SER A 247 -2.43 -10.01 -10.84
CA SER A 247 -1.53 -9.36 -9.88
C SER A 247 -0.24 -8.87 -10.54
N LEU A 248 0.37 -9.68 -11.42
CA LEU A 248 1.59 -9.30 -12.15
C LEU A 248 1.33 -8.14 -13.12
N ILE A 249 0.21 -8.16 -13.84
CA ILE A 249 -0.18 -7.05 -14.72
C ILE A 249 -0.37 -5.77 -13.90
N TYR A 250 -1.06 -5.85 -12.76
CA TYR A 250 -1.30 -4.71 -11.90
C TYR A 250 0.01 -4.15 -11.33
N LEU A 251 0.92 -5.01 -10.86
CA LEU A 251 2.25 -4.60 -10.41
C LEU A 251 3.07 -3.96 -11.54
N TYR A 252 2.99 -4.48 -12.76
CA TYR A 252 3.68 -3.90 -13.91
C TYR A 252 3.25 -2.44 -14.15
N ILE A 253 1.95 -2.15 -14.09
CA ILE A 253 1.42 -0.79 -14.28
C ILE A 253 1.99 0.13 -13.18
N LEU A 254 1.93 -0.30 -11.91
CA LEU A 254 2.40 0.48 -10.77
C LEU A 254 3.92 0.72 -10.77
N VAL A 255 4.71 -0.31 -11.09
CA VAL A 255 6.16 -0.18 -11.23
C VAL A 255 6.51 0.70 -12.42
N SER A 256 5.73 0.69 -13.48
CA SER A 256 5.96 1.58 -14.62
C SER A 256 5.66 3.05 -14.26
N GLN A 257 4.68 3.32 -13.39
CA GLN A 257 4.43 4.67 -12.86
C GLN A 257 5.63 5.25 -12.08
N TYR A 258 6.49 4.40 -11.49
CA TYR A 258 7.73 4.86 -10.87
C TYR A 258 8.67 5.57 -11.84
N LYS A 259 8.65 5.22 -13.14
CA LYS A 259 9.47 5.89 -14.15
C LYS A 259 9.13 7.38 -14.26
N ILE A 260 7.85 7.74 -14.15
CA ILE A 260 7.40 9.15 -14.14
C ILE A 260 8.05 9.90 -12.99
N THR A 261 7.93 9.37 -11.77
CA THR A 261 8.53 9.98 -10.57
C THR A 261 10.07 10.04 -10.69
N LYS A 262 10.71 8.99 -11.20
CA LYS A 262 12.17 8.95 -11.36
C LYS A 262 12.66 9.97 -12.38
N ARG A 263 11.97 10.11 -13.51
CA ARG A 263 12.39 10.95 -14.64
C ARG A 263 12.17 12.43 -14.35
N TYR A 264 11.08 12.78 -13.66
CA TYR A 264 10.78 14.16 -13.32
C TYR A 264 11.55 14.67 -12.09
N TYR A 265 11.60 13.91 -10.99
CA TYR A 265 12.31 14.33 -9.76
C TYR A 265 13.80 13.95 -9.76
N LYS A 266 14.44 14.08 -10.93
CA LYS A 266 15.85 13.77 -11.16
C LYS A 266 16.69 14.99 -10.78
N GLU A 267 17.07 15.04 -9.51
CA GLU A 267 18.30 15.71 -9.07
C GLU A 267 19.44 14.69 -9.09
#